data_AF-A0AAN8IQE9-F1
#
_entry.id   AF-A0AAN8IQE9-F1
#
_cell.length_a   1.000
_cell.length_b   1.000
_cell.length_c   1.000
_cell.angle_alpha   90.00
_cell.angle_beta   90.00
_cell.angle_gamma   90.00
#
_symmetry.space_group_name_H-M   'P 1'
#
loop_
_entity.id
_entity.type
_entity.pdbx_description
1 polymer ?
#
loop_
_entity_poly.entity_id
_entity_poly.type
_entity_poly.pdbx_seq_one_letter_code
_entity_poly.pdbx_strand_id
1 'polypeptide(L)'
;MVIAIRTKDSIKRIDIRRNENGVRLGGKTFPNLKKMVEYYSKEPIVLQGGEELLLKKAVPKGKFQLVHSDVRLLKKIGSGAYGTVYRGQLIRDNNRTIAVKRIDSEGTDEQGVFLNEAMYRCIHYFE
;
A
#
# COMPACT_ATOMS: atom_id res chain seq x y z
N MET A 1 1.98 -6.01 -11.29
CA MET A 1 1.90 -4.76 -10.49
C MET A 1 0.71 -3.97 -11.00
N VAL A 2 0.05 -3.15 -10.19
CA VAL A 2 -1.16 -2.42 -10.61
C VAL A 2 -1.01 -0.94 -10.33
N ILE A 3 -1.51 -0.09 -11.24
CA ILE A 3 -1.77 1.32 -10.96
C ILE A 3 -3.28 1.53 -10.80
N ALA A 4 -3.66 2.21 -9.73
CA ALA A 4 -5.04 2.58 -9.46
C ALA A 4 -5.23 4.08 -9.68
N ILE A 5 -6.19 4.44 -10.54
CA ILE A 5 -6.47 5.82 -10.93
C ILE A 5 -7.93 6.12 -10.56
N ARG A 6 -8.15 7.14 -9.74
CA ARG A 6 -9.49 7.61 -9.38
C ARG A 6 -10.04 8.49 -10.50
N THR A 7 -11.20 8.13 -11.04
CA THR A 7 -12.03 8.98 -11.90
C THR A 7 -13.21 9.56 -11.10
N LYS A 8 -14.09 10.32 -11.75
CA LYS A 8 -15.30 10.86 -11.11
C LYS A 8 -16.20 9.74 -10.59
N ASP A 9 -16.34 8.68 -11.37
CA ASP A 9 -17.36 7.66 -11.14
C ASP A 9 -16.80 6.38 -10.52
N SER A 10 -15.49 6.11 -10.67
CA SER A 10 -14.91 4.83 -10.24
C SER A 10 -13.40 4.88 -10.01
N ILE A 11 -12.85 3.76 -9.54
CA ILE A 11 -11.39 3.52 -9.51
C ILE A 11 -11.05 2.55 -10.64
N LYS A 12 -10.23 3.00 -11.58
CA LYS A 12 -9.70 2.19 -12.67
C LYS A 12 -8.40 1.54 -12.21
N ARG A 13 -8.30 0.22 -12.31
CA ARG A 13 -7.10 -0.56 -11.99
C ARG A 13 -6.50 -1.08 -13.28
N ILE A 14 -5.24 -0.74 -13.55
CA ILE A 14 -4.56 -1.12 -14.79
C ILE A 14 -3.31 -1.91 -14.43
N ASP A 15 -3.14 -3.06 -15.09
CA ASP A 15 -1.95 -3.88 -14.91
C ASP A 15 -0.73 -3.22 -15.54
N ILE A 16 0.32 -3.16 -14.74
CA ILE A 16 1.67 -2.79 -15.15
C ILE A 16 2.52 -4.05 -15.19
N ARG A 17 3.08 -4.32 -16.36
CA ARG A 17 4.04 -5.41 -16.57
C ARG A 17 5.45 -4.88 -16.36
N ARG A 18 6.31 -5.72 -15.78
CA ARG A 18 7.73 -5.41 -15.60
C ARG A 18 8.55 -6.53 -16.21
N ASN A 19 9.46 -6.16 -17.10
CA ASN A 19 10.33 -7.06 -17.84
C ASN A 19 11.78 -6.53 -17.71
N GLU A 20 12.75 -7.25 -18.28
CA GLU A 20 14.15 -6.83 -18.34
C GLU A 20 14.33 -5.44 -18.97
N ASN A 21 13.52 -5.15 -20.00
CA ASN A 21 13.54 -3.88 -20.72
C ASN A 21 12.80 -2.72 -20.01
N GLY A 22 12.30 -2.96 -18.79
CA GLY A 22 11.64 -1.95 -17.96
C GLY A 22 10.16 -2.21 -17.68
N VAL A 23 9.38 -1.14 -17.64
CA VAL A 23 7.98 -1.08 -17.19
C VAL A 23 7.06 -0.83 -18.37
N ARG A 24 6.05 -1.69 -18.58
CA ARG A 24 5.14 -1.61 -19.73
C ARG A 24 3.71 -1.30 -19.29
N LEU A 25 3.10 -0.31 -19.94
CA LEU A 25 1.72 0.14 -19.76
C LEU A 25 1.21 0.72 -21.09
N GLY A 26 -0.05 0.45 -21.46
CA GLY A 26 -0.67 1.05 -22.66
C GLY A 26 0.12 0.86 -23.96
N GLY A 27 0.74 -0.32 -24.15
CA GLY A 27 1.57 -0.63 -25.33
C GLY A 27 2.97 0.01 -25.33
N LYS A 28 3.27 0.94 -24.42
CA LYS A 28 4.57 1.60 -24.30
C LYS A 28 5.44 0.95 -23.23
N THR A 29 6.75 0.95 -23.45
CA THR A 29 7.75 0.49 -22.49
C THR A 29 8.57 1.69 -22.01
N PHE A 30 8.76 1.78 -20.71
CA PHE A 30 9.50 2.84 -20.03
C PHE A 30 10.66 2.21 -19.26
N PRO A 31 11.80 2.90 -19.12
CA PRO A 31 12.96 2.35 -18.40
C PRO A 31 12.66 2.12 -16.91
N ASN A 32 11.78 2.93 -16.31
CA ASN A 32 11.37 2.78 -14.91
C ASN A 32 10.00 3.42 -14.66
N LEU A 33 9.45 3.17 -13.46
CA LEU A 33 8.17 3.72 -13.00
C LEU A 33 8.12 5.24 -13.02
N LYS A 34 9.22 5.91 -12.65
CA LYS A 34 9.28 7.38 -12.62
C LYS A 34 9.03 7.96 -14.01
N LYS A 35 9.70 7.43 -15.03
CA LYS A 35 9.53 7.85 -16.43
C LYS A 35 8.14 7.53 -16.98
N MET A 36 7.57 6.39 -16.60
CA MET A 36 6.18 6.06 -16.93
C MET A 36 5.20 7.11 -16.34
N VAL A 37 5.36 7.47 -15.06
CA VAL A 37 4.50 8.47 -14.40
C VAL A 37 4.70 9.87 -14.98
N GLU A 38 5.94 10.28 -15.25
CA GLU A 38 6.27 11.55 -15.90
C GLU A 38 5.66 11.68 -17.30
N TYR A 39 5.56 10.58 -18.04
CA TYR A 39 4.93 10.55 -19.36
C TYR A 39 3.41 10.68 -19.25
N TYR A 40 2.78 9.80 -18.45
CA TYR A 40 1.32 9.77 -18.32
C TYR A 40 0.73 10.87 -17.43
N SER A 41 1.57 11.77 -16.89
CA SER A 41 1.10 13.03 -16.30
C SER A 41 0.79 14.09 -17.35
N LYS A 42 1.31 13.92 -18.58
CA LYS A 42 1.10 14.82 -19.72
C LYS A 42 0.27 14.18 -20.83
N GLU A 43 0.52 12.90 -21.10
CA GLU A 43 -0.13 12.13 -22.16
C GLU A 43 -1.20 11.20 -21.56
N PRO A 44 -2.40 11.10 -22.14
CA PRO A 44 -3.43 10.21 -21.63
C PRO A 44 -3.11 8.73 -21.91
N ILE A 45 -3.52 7.87 -20.98
CA ILE A 45 -3.62 6.42 -21.19
C ILE A 45 -4.97 6.18 -21.87
N VAL A 46 -4.94 5.66 -23.10
CA VAL A 46 -6.16 5.27 -23.82
C VAL A 46 -6.52 3.83 -23.46
N LEU A 47 -7.70 3.63 -22.87
CA LEU A 47 -8.26 2.32 -22.55
C LEU A 47 -9.09 1.77 -23.71
N GLN A 48 -9.49 0.50 -23.57
CA GLN A 48 -10.49 -0.10 -24.47
C GLN A 48 -11.79 0.72 -24.42
N GLY A 49 -12.34 1.06 -25.59
CA GLY A 49 -13.52 1.92 -25.70
C GLY A 49 -13.22 3.42 -25.80
N GLY A 50 -11.94 3.82 -25.90
CA GLY A 50 -11.55 5.21 -26.14
C GLY A 50 -11.56 6.11 -24.89
N GLU A 51 -11.77 5.53 -23.70
CA GLU A 51 -11.66 6.28 -22.44
C GLU A 51 -10.21 6.69 -22.19
N GLU A 52 -9.99 7.97 -21.91
CA GLU A 52 -8.66 8.54 -21.65
C GLU A 52 -8.44 8.81 -20.16
N LEU A 53 -7.29 8.36 -19.63
CA LEU A 53 -6.91 8.54 -18.24
C LEU A 53 -5.60 9.30 -18.09
N LEU A 54 -5.58 10.36 -17.29
CA LEU A 54 -4.39 11.16 -17.01
C LEU A 54 -3.96 11.04 -15.54
N LEU A 55 -2.65 10.91 -15.29
CA LEU A 55 -2.08 10.90 -13.95
C LEU A 55 -1.93 12.33 -13.41
N LYS A 56 -3.00 12.88 -12.83
CA LYS A 56 -3.02 14.27 -12.35
C LYS A 56 -2.33 14.49 -11.00
N LYS A 57 -2.65 13.64 -10.01
CA LYS A 57 -2.18 13.82 -8.63
C LYS A 57 -1.78 12.47 -8.03
N ALA A 58 -0.54 12.37 -7.58
CA ALA A 58 -0.09 11.24 -6.78
C ALA A 58 -0.74 11.27 -5.39
N VAL A 59 -1.17 10.10 -4.91
CA VAL A 59 -1.63 9.95 -3.52
C VAL A 59 -0.40 9.61 -2.67
N PRO A 60 0.10 10.53 -1.83
CA PRO A 60 1.26 10.25 -0.99
C PRO A 60 0.88 9.21 0.07
N LYS A 61 1.88 8.44 0.50
CA LYS A 61 1.74 7.55 1.65
C LYS A 61 1.43 8.38 2.90
N GLY A 62 0.61 7.82 3.79
CA GLY A 62 0.26 8.46 5.06
C GLY A 62 1.45 8.51 6.03
N LYS A 63 1.44 9.46 6.97
CA LYS A 63 2.49 9.66 7.98
C LYS A 63 2.72 8.44 8.89
N PHE A 64 1.68 7.63 9.06
CA PHE A 64 1.69 6.45 9.93
C PHE A 64 2.06 5.15 9.20
N GLN A 65 2.42 5.21 7.92
CA GLN A 65 2.86 4.03 7.19
C GLN A 65 4.28 3.66 7.61
N LEU A 66 4.41 2.52 8.29
CA LEU A 66 5.69 1.90 8.63
C LEU A 66 6.12 0.95 7.50
N VAL A 67 7.43 0.80 7.29
CA VAL A 67 7.98 -0.30 6.50
C VAL A 67 8.37 -1.47 7.37
N HIS A 68 8.46 -2.68 6.81
CA HIS A 68 8.78 -3.88 7.58
C HIS A 68 10.12 -3.76 8.33
N SER A 69 11.10 -3.09 7.73
CA SER A 69 12.40 -2.82 8.35
C SER A 69 12.36 -1.83 9.52
N ASP A 70 11.26 -1.09 9.72
CA ASP A 70 11.12 -0.20 10.87
C ASP A 70 10.73 -0.97 12.15
N VAL A 71 10.22 -2.20 12.01
CA VAL A 71 9.61 -2.95 13.12
C VAL A 71 10.35 -4.27 13.33
N ARG A 72 10.83 -4.48 14.56
CA ARG A 72 11.33 -5.77 15.02
C ARG A 72 10.24 -6.47 15.84
N LEU A 73 9.76 -7.61 15.37
CA LEU A 73 8.87 -8.47 16.17
C LEU A 73 9.69 -9.24 17.21
N LEU A 74 9.19 -9.31 18.44
CA LEU A 74 9.83 -10.05 19.54
C LEU A 74 9.01 -11.30 19.90
N LYS A 75 8.12 -11.20 20.91
CA LYS A 75 7.34 -12.33 21.41
C LYS A 75 5.84 -12.10 21.27
N LYS A 76 5.07 -13.17 21.08
CA LYS A 76 3.60 -13.13 21.17
C LYS A 76 3.21 -12.69 22.59
N ILE A 77 2.28 -11.74 22.68
CA ILE A 77 1.72 -11.24 23.94
C ILE A 77 0.21 -11.42 24.05
N GLY A 78 -0.46 -11.81 22.97
CA GLY A 78 -1.89 -12.14 23.01
C GLY A 78 -2.41 -12.70 21.69
N SER A 79 -3.64 -13.18 21.71
CA SER A 79 -4.42 -13.53 20.51
C SER A 79 -5.89 -13.28 20.81
N GLY A 80 -6.63 -12.80 19.81
CA GLY A 80 -8.07 -12.59 19.90
C GLY A 80 -8.75 -12.89 18.56
N ALA A 81 -10.03 -12.54 18.45
CA ALA A 81 -10.86 -12.82 17.27
C ALA A 81 -10.26 -12.28 15.95
N TYR A 82 -9.45 -11.23 16.03
CA TYR A 82 -8.90 -10.52 14.88
C TYR A 82 -7.39 -10.78 14.65
N GLY A 83 -6.88 -11.87 15.23
CA GLY A 83 -5.51 -12.32 15.04
C GLY A 83 -4.62 -12.18 16.28
N THR A 84 -3.32 -12.27 16.04
CA THR A 84 -2.29 -12.40 17.08
C THR A 84 -1.59 -11.06 17.37
N VAL A 85 -1.37 -10.75 18.64
CA VAL A 85 -0.63 -9.54 19.06
C VAL A 85 0.77 -9.93 19.54
N TYR A 86 1.77 -9.21 19.04
CA TYR A 86 3.18 -9.37 19.38
C TYR A 86 3.70 -8.12 20.09
N ARG A 87 4.61 -8.29 21.03
CA ARG A 87 5.51 -7.22 21.45
C ARG A 87 6.55 -7.02 20.36
N GLY A 88 6.82 -5.77 20.01
CA GLY A 88 7.85 -5.40 19.05
C GLY A 88 8.64 -4.17 19.49
N GLN A 89 9.59 -3.78 18.65
CA GLN A 89 10.35 -2.54 18.78
C GLN A 89 10.29 -1.73 17.49
N LEU A 90 10.07 -0.43 17.61
CA LEU A 90 10.16 0.52 16.51
C LEU A 90 11.61 1.01 16.40
N ILE A 91 12.34 0.50 15.40
CA ILE A 91 13.79 0.72 15.23
C ILE A 91 14.10 2.20 15.02
N ARG A 92 13.31 2.86 14.17
CA ARG A 92 13.46 4.30 13.85
C ARG A 92 13.13 5.25 15.00
N ASP A 93 12.60 4.74 16.11
CA ASP A 93 12.22 5.50 17.30
C ASP A 93 12.93 4.91 18.53
N ASN A 94 14.26 4.86 18.48
CA ASN A 94 15.13 4.38 19.57
C ASN A 94 14.73 3.01 20.16
N ASN A 95 14.35 2.06 19.30
CA ASN A 95 13.87 0.73 19.71
C ASN A 95 12.68 0.77 20.69
N ARG A 96 11.84 1.80 20.59
CA ARG A 96 10.64 1.97 21.41
C ARG A 96 9.79 0.70 21.39
N THR A 97 9.38 0.24 22.58
CA THR A 97 8.49 -0.92 22.71
C THR A 97 7.11 -0.59 22.15
N ILE A 98 6.59 -1.46 21.29
CA ILE A 98 5.26 -1.34 20.66
C ILE A 98 4.50 -2.67 20.72
N ALA A 99 3.18 -2.61 20.49
CA ALA A 99 2.36 -3.77 20.21
C ALA A 99 2.07 -3.86 18.71
N VAL A 100 2.26 -5.04 18.12
CA VAL A 100 2.02 -5.30 16.69
C VAL A 100 0.93 -6.35 16.56
N LYS A 101 -0.24 -5.93 16.09
CA LYS A 101 -1.37 -6.83 15.77
C LYS A 101 -1.16 -7.37 14.35
N ARG A 102 -0.95 -8.68 14.23
CA ARG A 102 -0.91 -9.41 12.95
C ARG A 102 -2.32 -9.88 12.64
N ILE A 103 -2.80 -9.56 11.44
CA ILE A 103 -4.08 -10.03 10.92
C ILE A 103 -3.80 -11.36 10.21
N ASP A 104 -4.49 -12.41 10.62
CA ASP A 104 -4.39 -13.73 10.01
C ASP A 104 -5.37 -13.79 8.82
N SER A 105 -4.89 -14.20 7.65
CA SER A 105 -5.55 -14.03 6.34
C SER A 105 -6.78 -14.91 6.10
N GLU A 106 -7.24 -15.69 7.07
CA GLU A 106 -8.23 -16.76 6.86
C GLU A 106 -9.71 -16.31 6.92
N GLY A 107 -10.00 -15.04 7.23
CA GLY A 107 -11.37 -14.50 7.21
C GLY A 107 -11.60 -13.61 6.00
N THR A 108 -12.42 -14.04 5.04
CA THR A 108 -12.54 -13.41 3.71
C THR A 108 -13.35 -12.10 3.67
N ASP A 109 -14.04 -11.67 4.73
CA ASP A 109 -15.03 -10.59 4.60
C ASP A 109 -14.84 -9.36 5.52
N GLU A 110 -13.82 -9.32 6.36
CA GLU A 110 -13.68 -8.26 7.39
C GLU A 110 -12.62 -7.18 7.08
N GLN A 111 -11.94 -7.26 5.92
CA GLN A 111 -10.82 -6.38 5.54
C GLN A 111 -11.19 -4.87 5.57
N GLY A 112 -12.46 -4.53 5.37
CA GLY A 112 -12.96 -3.14 5.38
C GLY A 112 -13.05 -2.52 6.78
N VAL A 113 -13.29 -3.31 7.84
CA VAL A 113 -13.43 -2.80 9.22
C VAL A 113 -12.05 -2.50 9.83
N PHE A 114 -11.01 -3.23 9.41
CA PHE A 114 -9.66 -3.10 10.00
C PHE A 114 -8.82 -1.96 9.47
N LEU A 115 -9.09 -1.39 8.29
CA LEU A 115 -8.37 -0.19 7.86
C LEU A 115 -8.65 1.00 8.77
N ASN A 116 -9.83 1.02 9.43
CA ASN A 116 -10.14 1.99 10.48
C ASN A 116 -9.38 1.71 11.78
N GLU A 117 -9.12 0.45 12.17
CA GLU A 117 -8.31 0.14 13.37
C GLU A 117 -6.79 0.26 13.11
N ALA A 118 -6.28 -0.23 11.98
CA ALA A 118 -4.84 -0.36 11.70
C ALA A 118 -4.15 0.99 11.46
N MET A 119 -4.89 1.99 10.96
CA MET A 119 -4.37 3.36 10.87
C MET A 119 -4.26 4.03 12.25
N TYR A 120 -4.99 3.54 13.26
CA TYR A 120 -5.08 4.14 14.60
C TYR A 120 -4.41 3.32 15.73
N ARG A 121 -4.08 2.03 15.55
CA ARG A 121 -3.72 1.12 16.67
C ARG A 121 -2.38 0.37 16.60
N CYS A 122 -1.44 0.70 15.72
CA CYS A 122 -0.06 0.19 15.84
C CYS A 122 0.73 0.83 17.01
N ILE A 123 0.15 1.80 17.71
CA ILE A 123 0.77 2.46 18.87
C ILE A 123 -0.25 2.52 20.00
N HIS A 124 -0.66 1.37 20.53
CA HIS A 124 -1.15 1.37 21.91
C HIS A 124 0.08 1.45 22.82
N TYR A 125 0.19 2.59 23.49
CA TYR A 125 1.21 2.90 24.47
C TYR A 125 0.92 2.02 25.68
N PHE A 126 1.81 1.08 25.98
CA PHE A 126 1.91 0.58 27.35
C PHE A 126 2.74 1.63 28.09
N GLU A 127 2.06 2.56 28.78
CA GLU A 127 2.65 3.19 29.96
C GLU A 127 2.69 2.18 31.11
#